data_AF-A0A535XJ37-F1
#
_entry.id   AF-A0A535XJ37-F1
#
_cell.length_a   1.000
_cell.length_b   1.000
_cell.length_c   1.000
_cell.angle_alpha   90.00
_cell.angle_beta   90.00
_cell.angle_gamma   90.00
#
_symmetry.space_group_name_H-M   'P 1'
#
loop_
_entity.id
_entity.type
_entity.pdbx_description
1 polymer ?
#
loop_
_entity_poly.entity_id
_entity_poly.type
_entity_poly.pdbx_seq_one_letter_code
_entity_poly.pdbx_strand_id
1 'polypeptide(L)'
;EDTGGASFAAVLSDPVTDIEPLDNSTTVCRIRGDRPLAVGQFAMLDLPAADISGDEIRMRAADDLAGCALIVLVLLGLRDERAPHDVHAIFTRAEETGLYGARLAAEDGLLPRDAYVVSVEASRALPEAEAGRGVVVRAGDFHNTFSNEAERYLRVARERLAERGIPAQRALLVGGTCEASSFVRLGWTATGLALPNVNYHNAGSDGGFAPEIVRLTDLLSGIALGIEASLAAGEDAEESWWPDVRATPDVIRERLRRDRPKR
;
A
#
# COMPACT_ATOMS: atom_id res chain seq x y z
N GLU A 1 -5.88 29.92 3.89
CA GLU A 1 -6.88 29.28 4.76
C GLU A 1 -8.06 28.87 3.89
N ASP A 2 -8.34 27.57 3.82
CA ASP A 2 -9.58 27.09 3.20
C ASP A 2 -10.70 27.32 4.22
N THR A 3 -11.60 28.27 3.94
CA THR A 3 -12.66 28.70 4.85
C THR A 3 -13.85 27.74 4.89
N GLY A 4 -13.72 26.53 4.32
CA GLY A 4 -14.79 25.52 4.31
C GLY A 4 -15.97 25.89 3.41
N GLY A 5 -15.71 26.67 2.35
CA GLY A 5 -16.73 27.00 1.35
C GLY A 5 -17.11 25.77 0.51
N ALA A 6 -18.29 25.81 -0.11
CA ALA A 6 -18.66 24.77 -1.06
C ALA A 6 -17.68 24.73 -2.24
N SER A 7 -17.31 23.54 -2.69
CA SER A 7 -16.50 23.36 -3.90
C SER A 7 -17.24 23.91 -5.12
N PHE A 8 -16.49 24.36 -6.11
CA PHE A 8 -16.99 24.82 -7.40
C PHE A 8 -16.12 24.29 -8.53
N ALA A 9 -16.70 24.16 -9.71
CA ALA A 9 -16.02 23.62 -10.87
C ALA A 9 -15.07 24.66 -11.48
N ALA A 10 -13.95 24.18 -12.03
CA ALA A 10 -13.04 24.95 -12.82
C ALA A 10 -12.55 24.12 -14.02
N VAL A 11 -12.11 24.80 -15.07
CA VAL A 11 -11.63 24.16 -16.30
C VAL A 11 -10.13 24.37 -16.42
N LEU A 12 -9.40 23.28 -16.65
CA LEU A 12 -8.00 23.29 -17.01
C LEU A 12 -7.86 23.56 -18.51
N SER A 13 -6.95 24.47 -18.88
CA SER A 13 -6.50 24.56 -20.27
C SER A 13 -5.68 23.34 -20.65
N ASP A 14 -5.48 23.15 -21.95
CA ASP A 14 -4.49 22.21 -22.43
C ASP A 14 -3.11 22.50 -21.80
N PRO A 15 -2.38 21.46 -21.38
CA PRO A 15 -1.03 21.60 -20.86
C PRO A 15 -0.12 22.21 -21.93
N VAL A 16 0.68 23.19 -21.53
CA VAL A 16 1.73 23.77 -22.37
C VAL A 16 3.08 23.52 -21.73
N THR A 17 4.05 23.13 -22.55
CA THR A 17 5.45 23.02 -22.11
C THR A 17 5.98 24.42 -21.86
N ASP A 18 6.09 24.77 -20.59
CA ASP A 18 6.69 26.00 -20.10
C ASP A 18 7.52 25.61 -18.89
N ILE A 19 8.82 25.93 -18.92
CA ILE A 19 9.71 25.58 -17.81
C ILE A 19 9.54 26.68 -16.78
N GLU A 20 8.81 26.38 -15.71
CA GLU A 20 8.68 27.28 -14.57
C GLU A 20 9.77 26.95 -13.56
N PRO A 21 10.85 27.76 -13.47
CA PRO A 21 12.05 27.40 -12.70
C PRO A 21 11.83 27.43 -11.18
N LEU A 22 10.69 27.98 -10.71
CA LEU A 22 10.37 28.08 -9.29
C LEU A 22 9.80 26.77 -8.73
N ASP A 23 8.97 26.07 -9.50
CA ASP A 23 8.25 24.87 -9.04
C ASP A 23 8.75 23.57 -9.71
N ASN A 24 9.85 23.67 -10.48
CA ASN A 24 10.45 22.56 -11.21
C ASN A 24 9.45 21.79 -12.09
N SER A 25 8.41 22.50 -12.57
CA SER A 25 7.45 21.95 -13.52
C SER A 25 7.90 22.24 -14.94
N THR A 26 7.86 21.21 -15.79
CA THR A 26 8.13 21.33 -17.23
C THR A 26 6.86 21.56 -18.04
N THR A 27 5.70 21.52 -17.39
CA THR A 27 4.38 21.65 -18.01
C THR A 27 3.47 22.46 -17.11
N VAL A 28 2.83 23.49 -17.65
CA VAL A 28 1.90 24.34 -16.93
C VAL A 28 0.51 24.28 -17.56
N CYS A 29 -0.51 24.36 -16.73
CA CYS A 29 -1.91 24.48 -17.15
C CYS A 29 -2.50 25.74 -16.51
N ARG A 30 -3.43 26.40 -17.20
CA ARG A 30 -4.21 27.49 -16.60
C ARG A 30 -5.53 26.96 -16.08
N ILE A 31 -5.85 27.28 -14.84
CA ILE A 31 -7.14 26.97 -14.24
C ILE A 31 -8.06 28.18 -14.42
N ARG A 32 -9.26 27.95 -14.97
CA ARG A 32 -10.31 28.96 -15.11
C ARG A 32 -11.53 28.55 -14.28
N GLY A 33 -11.75 29.24 -13.18
CA GLY A 33 -12.97 29.08 -12.36
C GLY A 33 -14.10 30.01 -12.83
N ASP A 34 -15.33 29.65 -12.50
CA ASP A 34 -16.50 30.54 -12.60
C ASP A 34 -16.50 31.64 -11.51
N ARG A 35 -15.59 31.52 -10.53
CA ARG A 35 -15.37 32.43 -9.41
C ARG A 35 -13.87 32.75 -9.27
N PRO A 36 -13.49 33.83 -8.56
CA PRO A 36 -12.09 34.15 -8.29
C PRO A 36 -11.35 32.99 -7.62
N LEU A 37 -10.18 32.66 -8.14
CA LEU A 37 -9.26 31.66 -7.58
C LEU A 37 -8.24 32.37 -6.67
N ALA A 38 -7.85 31.72 -5.58
CA ALA A 38 -6.79 32.20 -4.70
C ALA A 38 -5.52 31.33 -4.81
N VAL A 39 -4.35 31.95 -4.69
CA VAL A 39 -3.08 31.22 -4.57
C VAL A 39 -3.12 30.34 -3.32
N GLY A 40 -2.71 29.08 -3.44
CA GLY A 40 -2.75 28.09 -2.36
C GLY A 40 -4.12 27.44 -2.15
N GLN A 41 -5.11 27.72 -3.00
CA GLN A 41 -6.38 27.00 -3.00
C GLN A 41 -6.18 25.58 -3.56
N PHE A 42 -6.75 24.58 -2.89
CA PHE A 42 -6.70 23.20 -3.36
C PHE A 42 -7.69 22.96 -4.50
N ALA A 43 -7.28 22.12 -5.44
CA ALA A 43 -8.12 21.61 -6.52
C ALA A 43 -7.91 20.10 -6.64
N MET A 44 -8.93 19.41 -7.12
CA MET A 44 -8.92 17.98 -7.42
C MET A 44 -9.50 17.79 -8.81
N LEU A 45 -9.13 16.71 -9.48
CA LEU A 45 -9.79 16.33 -10.74
C LEU A 45 -11.28 16.10 -10.48
N ASP A 46 -12.13 16.63 -11.37
CA ASP A 46 -13.58 16.46 -11.32
C ASP A 46 -13.99 15.06 -11.81
N LEU A 47 -13.63 14.07 -10.98
CA LEU A 47 -13.90 12.65 -11.18
C LEU A 47 -14.82 12.16 -10.06
N PRO A 48 -15.57 11.05 -10.27
CA PRO A 48 -16.49 10.51 -9.28
C PRO A 48 -15.83 10.31 -7.90
N ALA A 49 -16.55 10.65 -6.83
CA ALA A 49 -16.05 10.42 -5.48
C ALA A 49 -15.87 8.93 -5.19
N ALA A 50 -16.88 8.13 -5.57
CA ALA A 50 -16.84 6.68 -5.68
C ALA A 50 -18.03 6.23 -6.54
N ASP A 51 -17.78 5.40 -7.53
CA ASP A 51 -18.78 4.74 -8.36
C ASP A 51 -18.48 3.23 -8.37
N ILE A 52 -19.39 2.44 -7.81
CA ILE A 52 -19.23 1.00 -7.63
C ILE A 52 -20.13 0.29 -8.62
N SER A 53 -19.54 -0.47 -9.54
CA SER A 53 -20.27 -1.23 -10.54
C SER A 53 -19.61 -2.59 -10.76
N GLY A 54 -20.30 -3.65 -10.36
CA GLY A 54 -19.76 -5.01 -10.41
C GLY A 54 -18.54 -5.14 -9.50
N ASP A 55 -17.40 -5.51 -10.09
CA ASP A 55 -16.12 -5.66 -9.38
C ASP A 55 -15.22 -4.42 -9.46
N GLU A 56 -15.72 -3.28 -9.98
CA GLU A 56 -14.93 -2.06 -10.11
C GLU A 56 -15.40 -0.98 -9.15
N ILE A 57 -14.46 -0.44 -8.38
CA ILE A 57 -14.62 0.81 -7.62
C ILE A 57 -13.87 1.88 -8.40
N ARG A 58 -14.62 2.73 -9.11
CA ARG A 58 -14.07 3.86 -9.87
C ARG A 58 -14.13 5.12 -9.03
N MET A 59 -12.99 5.76 -8.80
CA MET A 59 -12.94 6.93 -7.92
C MET A 59 -11.81 7.89 -8.27
N ARG A 60 -11.91 9.11 -7.73
CA ARG A 60 -10.77 10.01 -7.56
C ARG A 60 -9.97 9.58 -6.32
N ALA A 61 -8.64 9.66 -6.39
CA ALA A 61 -7.75 9.39 -5.27
C ALA A 61 -7.99 8.03 -4.60
N ALA A 62 -8.11 6.96 -5.40
CA ALA A 62 -8.01 5.60 -4.88
C ALA A 62 -6.65 5.41 -4.19
N ASP A 63 -5.59 6.00 -4.76
CA ASP A 63 -4.33 6.27 -4.08
C ASP A 63 -4.47 7.51 -3.17
N ASP A 64 -4.52 7.41 -1.83
CA ASP A 64 -4.64 6.18 -1.04
C ASP A 64 -5.94 6.11 -0.20
N LEU A 65 -7.05 6.68 -0.67
CA LEU A 65 -8.33 6.55 0.05
C LEU A 65 -8.82 5.10 0.08
N ALA A 66 -8.48 4.27 -0.90
CA ALA A 66 -8.81 2.85 -0.90
C ALA A 66 -8.04 2.11 0.21
N GLY A 67 -6.74 2.39 0.39
CA GLY A 67 -5.95 1.89 1.52
C GLY A 67 -6.46 2.38 2.87
N CYS A 68 -6.86 3.65 2.97
CA CYS A 68 -7.50 4.19 4.17
C CYS A 68 -8.78 3.43 4.53
N ALA A 69 -9.65 3.17 3.55
CA ALA A 69 -10.88 2.41 3.74
C ALA A 69 -10.58 0.96 4.17
N LEU A 70 -9.57 0.31 3.57
CA LEU A 70 -9.09 -1.02 3.96
C LEU A 70 -8.70 -1.03 5.44
N ILE A 71 -7.85 -0.10 5.89
CA ILE A 71 -7.40 -0.02 7.29
C ILE A 71 -8.59 0.11 8.25
N VAL A 72 -9.54 1.02 7.95
CA VAL A 72 -10.75 1.20 8.78
C VAL A 72 -11.57 -0.09 8.85
N LEU A 73 -11.74 -0.78 7.72
CA LEU A 73 -12.52 -2.02 7.67
C LEU A 73 -11.81 -3.19 8.37
N VAL A 74 -10.48 -3.24 8.37
CA VAL A 74 -9.70 -4.19 9.19
C VAL A 74 -9.95 -3.93 10.67
N LEU A 75 -9.84 -2.67 11.14
CA LEU A 75 -10.13 -2.33 12.54
C LEU A 75 -11.57 -2.68 12.95
N LEU A 76 -12.54 -2.46 12.05
CA LEU A 76 -13.93 -2.85 12.30
C LEU A 76 -14.09 -4.37 12.38
N GLY A 77 -13.38 -5.13 11.55
CA GLY A 77 -13.38 -6.59 11.59
C GLY A 77 -12.75 -7.17 12.85
N LEU A 78 -11.76 -6.46 13.43
CA LEU A 78 -11.08 -6.86 14.66
C LEU A 78 -11.78 -6.38 15.94
N ARG A 79 -12.81 -5.53 15.85
CA ARG A 79 -13.45 -4.88 17.01
C ARG A 79 -13.90 -5.86 18.09
N ASP A 80 -14.44 -6.99 17.68
CA ASP A 80 -15.03 -7.98 18.60
C ASP A 80 -14.07 -9.14 18.89
N GLU A 81 -12.85 -9.10 18.34
CA GLU A 81 -11.81 -10.11 18.55
C GLU A 81 -11.05 -9.85 19.84
N ARG A 82 -10.78 -10.92 20.60
CA ARG A 82 -9.91 -10.84 21.78
C ARG A 82 -8.48 -11.12 21.37
N ALA A 83 -7.87 -10.16 20.67
CA ALA A 83 -6.46 -10.23 20.33
C ALA A 83 -5.59 -9.96 21.58
N PRO A 84 -4.43 -10.63 21.72
CA PRO A 84 -3.50 -10.40 22.84
C PRO A 84 -2.60 -9.16 22.63
N HIS A 85 -2.78 -8.40 21.56
CA HIS A 85 -1.99 -7.22 21.20
C HIS A 85 -2.88 -6.08 20.67
N ASP A 86 -2.32 -4.87 20.67
CA ASP A 86 -2.96 -3.68 20.13
C ASP A 86 -2.73 -3.57 18.62
N VAL A 87 -3.77 -3.13 17.89
CA VAL A 87 -3.67 -2.79 16.46
C VAL A 87 -3.88 -1.28 16.31
N HIS A 88 -2.83 -0.60 15.85
CA HIS A 88 -2.83 0.85 15.64
C HIS A 88 -3.02 1.18 14.15
N ALA A 89 -3.72 2.27 13.87
CA ALA A 89 -3.80 2.86 12.54
C ALA A 89 -3.28 4.30 12.58
N ILE A 90 -2.47 4.64 11.59
CA ILE A 90 -2.04 6.01 11.32
C ILE A 90 -2.46 6.36 9.90
N PHE A 91 -3.02 7.56 9.73
CA PHE A 91 -3.40 8.10 8.42
C PHE A 91 -2.50 9.29 8.16
N THR A 92 -1.55 9.09 7.26
CA THR A 92 -0.50 10.06 6.94
C THR A 92 -0.99 11.07 5.91
N ARG A 93 -0.24 12.16 5.76
CA ARG A 93 -0.45 13.18 4.74
C ARG A 93 0.85 13.44 4.02
N ALA A 94 0.76 13.99 2.81
CA ALA A 94 1.92 14.41 2.03
C ALA A 94 2.88 13.25 1.69
N GLU A 95 2.31 12.08 1.39
CA GLU A 95 3.03 10.92 0.85
C GLU A 95 3.60 11.26 -0.53
N GLU A 96 2.72 11.69 -1.45
CA GLU A 96 3.01 11.98 -2.87
C GLU A 96 4.16 12.96 -3.11
N THR A 97 4.42 13.83 -2.13
CA THR A 97 5.45 14.86 -2.21
C THR A 97 6.80 14.42 -1.61
N GLY A 98 6.88 13.26 -0.96
CA GLY A 98 8.13 12.76 -0.36
C GLY A 98 7.99 12.00 0.96
N LEU A 99 6.88 11.28 1.16
CA LEU A 99 6.61 10.43 2.33
C LEU A 99 6.63 11.20 3.66
N TYR A 100 6.33 12.50 3.65
CA TYR A 100 6.61 13.38 4.78
C TYR A 100 5.79 13.02 6.02
N GLY A 101 4.53 12.61 5.85
CA GLY A 101 3.68 12.17 6.95
C GLY A 101 4.24 10.95 7.68
N ALA A 102 4.58 9.87 6.95
CA ALA A 102 5.22 8.71 7.55
C ALA A 102 6.58 9.02 8.19
N ARG A 103 7.39 9.88 7.56
CA ARG A 103 8.69 10.29 8.13
C ARG A 103 8.49 10.98 9.47
N LEU A 104 7.60 11.96 9.55
CA LEU A 104 7.28 12.64 10.81
C LEU A 104 6.70 11.67 11.85
N ALA A 105 5.79 10.79 11.46
CA ALA A 105 5.21 9.79 12.36
C ALA A 105 6.28 8.86 12.97
N ALA A 106 7.28 8.48 12.17
CA ALA A 106 8.41 7.67 12.62
C ALA A 106 9.44 8.48 13.42
N GLU A 107 9.74 9.73 13.05
CA GLU A 107 10.64 10.61 13.80
C GLU A 107 10.10 10.90 15.21
N ASP A 108 8.80 11.20 15.31
CA ASP A 108 8.11 11.50 16.57
C ASP A 108 7.79 10.24 17.40
N GLY A 109 7.98 9.05 16.82
CA GLY A 109 7.71 7.79 17.50
C GLY A 109 6.23 7.58 17.84
N LEU A 110 5.33 7.95 16.93
CA LEU A 110 3.88 7.81 17.13
C LEU A 110 3.40 6.35 17.25
N LEU A 111 4.23 5.40 16.79
CA LEU A 111 4.00 3.97 16.93
C LEU A 111 4.99 3.36 17.93
N PRO A 112 4.60 2.31 18.67
CA PRO A 112 5.53 1.52 19.48
C PRO A 112 6.72 1.02 18.66
N ARG A 113 7.90 0.96 19.29
CA ARG A 113 9.15 0.59 18.60
C ARG A 113 9.23 -0.88 18.21
N ASP A 114 8.52 -1.72 18.92
CA ASP A 114 8.35 -3.15 18.69
C ASP A 114 7.14 -3.47 17.79
N ALA A 115 6.40 -2.47 17.32
CA ALA A 115 5.31 -2.69 16.37
C ALA A 115 5.84 -3.19 15.02
N TYR A 116 5.15 -4.19 14.46
CA TYR A 116 5.28 -4.56 13.06
C TYR A 116 4.47 -3.59 12.21
N VAL A 117 5.14 -2.79 11.39
CA VAL A 117 4.47 -1.77 10.57
C VAL A 117 4.09 -2.36 9.21
N VAL A 118 2.83 -2.22 8.83
CA VAL A 118 2.34 -2.57 7.49
C VAL A 118 1.88 -1.30 6.79
N SER A 119 2.66 -0.83 5.82
CA SER A 119 2.27 0.30 4.96
C SER A 119 1.23 -0.18 3.95
N VAL A 120 0.04 0.38 3.98
CA VAL A 120 -1.00 0.11 2.97
C VAL A 120 -0.95 1.22 1.92
N GLU A 121 -1.14 0.87 0.66
CA GLU A 121 -1.20 1.83 -0.46
C GLU A 121 -2.04 1.29 -1.64
N ALA A 122 -2.32 2.13 -2.64
CA ALA A 122 -2.88 1.72 -3.93
C ALA A 122 -1.88 1.92 -5.09
N SER A 123 -0.98 0.97 -5.29
CA SER A 123 0.04 1.05 -6.34
C SER A 123 -0.46 0.70 -7.74
N ARG A 124 0.15 1.28 -8.77
CA ARG A 124 -0.07 0.91 -10.18
C ARG A 124 -0.11 -0.61 -10.38
N ALA A 125 -1.17 -1.09 -11.01
CA ALA A 125 -1.29 -2.50 -11.43
C ALA A 125 -0.19 -2.87 -12.43
N LEU A 126 0.45 -4.02 -12.21
CA LEU A 126 1.56 -4.55 -13.02
C LEU A 126 1.29 -6.01 -13.40
N PRO A 127 2.01 -6.59 -14.38
CA PRO A 127 1.90 -8.02 -14.69
C PRO A 127 2.16 -8.94 -13.49
N GLU A 128 3.01 -8.54 -12.54
CA GLU A 128 3.29 -9.26 -11.29
C GLU A 128 2.38 -8.86 -10.11
N ALA A 129 1.49 -7.89 -10.33
CA ALA A 129 0.57 -7.32 -9.35
C ALA A 129 -0.73 -6.92 -10.07
N GLU A 130 -1.41 -7.93 -10.61
CA GLU A 130 -2.55 -7.73 -11.50
C GLU A 130 -3.80 -7.34 -10.71
N ALA A 131 -4.60 -6.43 -11.25
CA ALA A 131 -5.91 -6.12 -10.70
C ALA A 131 -6.87 -7.32 -10.85
N GLY A 132 -7.57 -7.65 -9.78
CA GLY A 132 -8.56 -8.73 -9.69
C GLY A 132 -7.95 -10.07 -9.32
N ARG A 133 -6.67 -10.09 -8.90
CA ARG A 133 -5.94 -11.28 -8.47
C ARG A 133 -5.67 -11.28 -6.95
N GLY A 134 -6.31 -10.38 -6.22
CA GLY A 134 -6.13 -10.17 -4.79
C GLY A 134 -5.13 -9.07 -4.47
N VAL A 135 -5.18 -8.57 -3.23
CA VAL A 135 -4.21 -7.64 -2.66
C VAL A 135 -2.79 -8.19 -2.80
N VAL A 136 -1.80 -7.30 -2.92
CA VAL A 136 -0.40 -7.67 -3.04
C VAL A 136 0.28 -7.52 -1.69
N VAL A 137 0.87 -8.59 -1.18
CA VAL A 137 1.92 -8.50 -0.14
C VAL A 137 3.17 -7.91 -0.79
N ARG A 138 3.43 -6.63 -0.50
CA ARG A 138 4.56 -5.88 -1.07
C ARG A 138 5.82 -6.25 -0.31
N ALA A 139 6.69 -7.04 -0.95
CA ALA A 139 7.95 -7.50 -0.38
C ALA A 139 9.05 -6.42 -0.34
N GLY A 140 8.79 -5.27 -0.97
CA GLY A 140 9.72 -4.17 -1.08
C GLY A 140 9.31 -3.18 -2.15
N ASP A 141 10.15 -2.19 -2.34
CA ASP A 141 9.96 -1.10 -3.29
C ASP A 141 11.23 -0.83 -4.12
N PHE A 142 11.29 0.31 -4.81
CA PHE A 142 12.44 0.69 -5.62
C PHE A 142 13.77 0.77 -4.82
N HIS A 143 13.71 1.06 -3.52
CA HIS A 143 14.89 1.30 -2.69
C HIS A 143 15.18 0.20 -1.67
N ASN A 144 14.16 -0.50 -1.19
CA ASN A 144 14.29 -1.43 -0.08
C ASN A 144 13.57 -2.75 -0.34
N THR A 145 14.20 -3.84 0.07
CA THR A 145 13.46 -5.06 0.44
C THR A 145 13.00 -4.92 1.89
N PHE A 146 11.76 -5.26 2.16
CA PHE A 146 11.18 -5.10 3.48
C PHE A 146 11.47 -6.29 4.40
N SER A 147 11.07 -6.17 5.67
CA SER A 147 11.40 -7.16 6.69
C SER A 147 10.65 -8.47 6.48
N ASN A 148 11.41 -9.57 6.44
CA ASN A 148 10.85 -10.93 6.44
C ASN A 148 9.98 -11.19 7.68
N GLU A 149 10.34 -10.60 8.82
CA GLU A 149 9.63 -10.74 10.10
C GLU A 149 8.30 -10.00 10.09
N ALA A 150 8.25 -8.75 9.60
CA ALA A 150 6.98 -8.03 9.47
C ALA A 150 6.05 -8.71 8.45
N GLU A 151 6.62 -9.22 7.36
CA GLU A 151 5.86 -9.89 6.32
C GLU A 151 5.38 -11.31 6.75
N ARG A 152 5.95 -11.90 7.80
CA ARG A 152 5.61 -13.25 8.29
C ARG A 152 4.12 -13.45 8.47
N TYR A 153 3.46 -12.57 9.21
CA TYR A 153 2.03 -12.73 9.51
C TYR A 153 1.15 -12.53 8.28
N LEU A 154 1.56 -11.69 7.32
CA LEU A 154 0.90 -11.58 6.02
C LEU A 154 1.04 -12.86 5.19
N ARG A 155 2.19 -13.54 5.27
CA ARG A 155 2.40 -14.84 4.59
C ARG A 155 1.55 -15.95 5.22
N VAL A 156 1.51 -16.03 6.55
CA VAL A 156 0.62 -16.97 7.27
C VAL A 156 -0.85 -16.73 6.89
N ALA A 157 -1.27 -15.46 6.91
CA ALA A 157 -2.63 -15.09 6.52
C ALA A 157 -2.94 -15.49 5.07
N ARG A 158 -1.99 -15.28 4.14
CA ARG A 158 -2.14 -15.72 2.75
C ARG A 158 -2.30 -17.24 2.64
N GLU A 159 -1.52 -18.04 3.39
CA GLU A 159 -1.65 -19.50 3.40
C GLU A 159 -3.06 -19.93 3.83
N ARG A 160 -3.55 -19.41 4.95
CA ARG A 160 -4.88 -19.73 5.51
C ARG A 160 -6.02 -19.28 4.59
N LEU A 161 -5.90 -18.09 3.99
CA LEU A 161 -6.91 -17.56 3.08
C LEU A 161 -6.96 -18.31 1.75
N ALA A 162 -5.82 -18.82 1.27
CA ALA A 162 -5.78 -19.66 0.08
C ALA A 162 -6.59 -20.95 0.25
N GLU A 163 -6.58 -21.58 1.43
CA GLU A 163 -7.43 -22.74 1.75
C GLU A 163 -8.93 -22.42 1.67
N ARG A 164 -9.28 -21.15 1.88
CA ARG A 164 -10.66 -20.62 1.80
C ARG A 164 -10.99 -20.04 0.42
N GLY A 165 -10.07 -20.14 -0.54
CA GLY A 165 -10.25 -19.62 -1.89
C GLY A 165 -10.20 -18.09 -2.02
N ILE A 166 -9.63 -17.38 -1.03
CA ILE A 166 -9.43 -15.93 -1.08
C ILE A 166 -8.00 -15.66 -1.57
N PRO A 167 -7.84 -15.11 -2.79
CA PRO A 167 -6.51 -14.92 -3.38
C PRO A 167 -5.80 -13.71 -2.78
N ALA A 168 -4.48 -13.79 -2.69
CA ALA A 168 -3.60 -12.65 -2.50
C ALA A 168 -2.27 -12.91 -3.23
N GLN A 169 -1.64 -11.86 -3.70
CA GLN A 169 -0.40 -11.87 -4.45
C GLN A 169 0.80 -11.56 -3.55
N ARG A 170 2.01 -11.75 -4.06
CA ARG A 170 3.24 -11.27 -3.43
C ARG A 170 4.21 -10.83 -4.50
N ALA A 171 4.68 -9.59 -4.42
CA ALA A 171 5.59 -9.03 -5.41
C ALA A 171 6.55 -8.01 -4.79
N LEU A 172 7.70 -7.82 -5.45
CA LEU A 172 8.59 -6.70 -5.22
C LEU A 172 8.21 -5.58 -6.19
N LEU A 173 7.63 -4.48 -5.71
CA LEU A 173 7.08 -3.43 -6.56
C LEU A 173 8.10 -2.30 -6.77
N VAL A 174 8.92 -2.44 -7.81
CA VAL A 174 10.04 -1.52 -8.09
C VAL A 174 9.66 -0.22 -8.80
N GLY A 175 8.36 0.02 -9.05
CA GLY A 175 7.87 1.18 -9.80
C GLY A 175 7.95 2.51 -9.06
N GLY A 176 8.15 2.48 -7.74
CA GLY A 176 8.20 3.65 -6.88
C GLY A 176 8.63 3.26 -5.46
N THR A 177 8.57 4.21 -4.53
CA THR A 177 8.84 4.02 -3.10
C THR A 177 7.53 4.21 -2.34
N CYS A 178 7.33 3.50 -1.23
CA CYS A 178 6.17 3.72 -0.36
C CYS A 178 6.57 4.02 1.09
N GLU A 179 5.60 4.38 1.92
CA GLU A 179 5.83 4.85 3.28
C GLU A 179 6.56 3.83 4.18
N ALA A 180 6.46 2.52 3.91
CA ALA A 180 7.25 1.49 4.59
C ALA A 180 8.76 1.82 4.58
N SER A 181 9.28 2.41 3.49
CA SER A 181 10.69 2.81 3.40
C SER A 181 11.10 3.82 4.46
N SER A 182 10.21 4.74 4.86
CA SER A 182 10.46 5.71 5.93
C SER A 182 10.64 5.00 7.28
N PHE A 183 9.76 4.04 7.58
CA PHE A 183 9.82 3.23 8.80
C PHE A 183 11.06 2.34 8.84
N VAL A 184 11.38 1.64 7.74
CA VAL A 184 12.60 0.81 7.62
C VAL A 184 13.84 1.65 7.90
N ARG A 185 13.95 2.83 7.27
CA ARG A 185 15.11 3.72 7.44
C ARG A 185 15.30 4.22 8.87
N LEU A 186 14.20 4.33 9.63
CA LEU A 186 14.21 4.79 11.01
C LEU A 186 14.18 3.64 12.03
N GLY A 187 14.41 2.40 11.57
CA GLY A 187 14.68 1.23 12.40
C GLY A 187 13.44 0.44 12.82
N TRP A 188 12.27 0.69 12.24
CA TRP A 188 11.10 -0.17 12.44
C TRP A 188 11.18 -1.44 11.62
N THR A 189 10.53 -2.48 12.14
CA THR A 189 10.31 -3.73 11.41
C THR A 189 9.06 -3.53 10.56
N ALA A 190 9.25 -3.23 9.27
CA ALA A 190 8.16 -2.80 8.39
C ALA A 190 8.05 -3.65 7.11
N THR A 191 6.84 -3.70 6.56
CA THR A 191 6.45 -4.32 5.28
C THR A 191 5.29 -3.54 4.64
N GLY A 192 4.72 -4.02 3.54
CA GLY A 192 3.60 -3.34 2.89
C GLY A 192 2.52 -4.24 2.28
N LEU A 193 1.37 -3.62 2.04
CA LEU A 193 0.24 -4.13 1.26
C LEU A 193 -0.07 -3.12 0.16
N ALA A 194 -0.30 -3.61 -1.05
CA ALA A 194 -0.68 -2.76 -2.18
C ALA A 194 -1.97 -3.28 -2.83
N LEU A 195 -2.92 -2.38 -3.03
CA LEU A 195 -4.08 -2.60 -3.89
C LEU A 195 -3.67 -2.30 -5.34
N PRO A 196 -3.80 -3.26 -6.28
CA PRO A 196 -3.56 -2.98 -7.68
C PRO A 196 -4.52 -1.90 -8.21
N ASN A 197 -3.95 -0.79 -8.65
CA ASN A 197 -4.67 0.40 -9.09
C ASN A 197 -4.53 0.59 -10.61
N VAL A 198 -5.66 0.57 -11.33
CA VAL A 198 -5.73 0.87 -12.76
C VAL A 198 -5.97 2.35 -12.96
N ASN A 199 -5.33 2.94 -13.99
CA ASN A 199 -5.27 4.39 -14.21
C ASN A 199 -4.61 5.15 -13.05
N TYR A 200 -3.59 4.54 -12.42
CA TYR A 200 -2.78 5.14 -11.36
C TYR A 200 -2.45 6.62 -11.63
N HIS A 201 -2.62 7.47 -10.62
CA HIS A 201 -2.56 8.93 -10.70
C HIS A 201 -3.59 9.53 -11.67
N ASN A 202 -4.76 8.89 -11.75
CA ASN A 202 -5.83 9.21 -12.68
C ASN A 202 -5.39 9.31 -14.16
N ALA A 203 -4.33 8.59 -14.55
CA ALA A 203 -3.79 8.61 -15.90
C ALA A 203 -4.52 7.60 -16.80
N GLY A 204 -5.36 8.10 -17.71
CA GLY A 204 -6.07 7.29 -18.70
C GLY A 204 -5.15 6.76 -19.81
N SER A 205 -5.53 5.64 -20.42
CA SER A 205 -4.76 4.99 -21.49
C SER A 205 -4.64 5.82 -22.78
N ASP A 206 -5.52 6.80 -22.97
CA ASP A 206 -5.52 7.74 -24.09
C ASP A 206 -4.67 8.99 -23.83
N GLY A 207 -4.00 9.07 -22.67
CA GLY A 207 -3.23 10.22 -22.22
C GLY A 207 -4.07 11.31 -21.55
N GLY A 208 -5.39 11.10 -21.40
CA GLY A 208 -6.29 11.97 -20.65
C GLY A 208 -6.40 11.59 -19.17
N PHE A 209 -7.33 12.26 -18.46
CA PHE A 209 -7.66 11.90 -17.09
C PHE A 209 -8.78 10.86 -17.05
N ALA A 210 -8.62 9.83 -16.21
CA ALA A 210 -9.63 8.81 -15.98
C ALA A 210 -9.76 8.52 -14.48
N PRO A 211 -10.94 8.06 -14.00
CA PRO A 211 -11.06 7.54 -12.65
C PRO A 211 -10.06 6.41 -12.42
N GLU A 212 -9.46 6.40 -11.24
CA GLU A 212 -8.70 5.25 -10.75
C GLU A 212 -9.66 4.11 -10.47
N ILE A 213 -9.18 2.88 -10.63
CA ILE A 213 -9.99 1.68 -10.46
C ILE A 213 -9.25 0.68 -9.59
N VAL A 214 -9.83 0.42 -8.42
CA VAL A 214 -9.47 -0.71 -7.55
C VAL A 214 -10.56 -1.76 -7.69
N ARG A 215 -10.18 -3.04 -7.74
CA ARG A 215 -11.17 -4.12 -7.76
C ARG A 215 -11.79 -4.29 -6.39
N LEU A 216 -13.11 -4.46 -6.35
CA LEU A 216 -13.82 -4.73 -5.10
C LEU A 216 -13.30 -6.03 -4.46
N THR A 217 -13.05 -7.05 -5.28
CA THR A 217 -12.42 -8.31 -4.85
C THR A 217 -11.02 -8.12 -4.26
N ASP A 218 -10.17 -7.27 -4.85
CA ASP A 218 -8.85 -6.97 -4.31
C ASP A 218 -8.96 -6.27 -2.95
N LEU A 219 -9.85 -5.27 -2.83
CA LEU A 219 -10.11 -4.58 -1.56
C LEU A 219 -10.61 -5.56 -0.47
N LEU A 220 -11.58 -6.42 -0.80
CA LEU A 220 -12.11 -7.42 0.13
C LEU A 220 -11.03 -8.44 0.54
N SER A 221 -10.18 -8.88 -0.39
CA SER A 221 -9.05 -9.74 -0.06
C SER A 221 -8.02 -9.04 0.83
N GLY A 222 -7.80 -7.73 0.64
CA GLY A 222 -6.97 -6.88 1.49
C GLY A 222 -7.47 -6.80 2.92
N ILE A 223 -8.77 -6.60 3.09
CA ILE A 223 -9.41 -6.58 4.41
C ILE A 223 -9.28 -7.94 5.09
N ALA A 224 -9.59 -9.02 4.37
CA ALA A 224 -9.46 -10.38 4.91
C ALA A 224 -8.01 -10.71 5.31
N LEU A 225 -7.03 -10.32 4.48
CA LEU A 225 -5.61 -10.53 4.74
C LEU A 225 -5.14 -9.73 5.95
N GLY A 226 -5.56 -8.47 6.09
CA GLY A 226 -5.23 -7.63 7.24
C GLY A 226 -5.78 -8.21 8.55
N ILE A 227 -7.05 -8.63 8.57
CA ILE A 227 -7.67 -9.25 9.75
C ILE A 227 -6.96 -10.55 10.12
N GLU A 228 -6.78 -11.46 9.16
CA GLU A 228 -6.15 -12.76 9.42
C GLU A 228 -4.68 -12.60 9.83
N ALA A 229 -3.96 -11.61 9.29
CA ALA A 229 -2.59 -11.32 9.69
C ALA A 229 -2.50 -10.78 11.12
N SER A 230 -3.43 -9.92 11.53
CA SER A 230 -3.52 -9.48 12.93
C SER A 230 -3.80 -10.68 13.85
N LEU A 231 -4.74 -11.57 13.51
CA LEU A 231 -5.00 -12.78 14.29
C LEU A 231 -3.76 -13.69 14.39
N ALA A 232 -3.08 -13.92 13.25
CA ALA A 232 -1.84 -14.68 13.19
C ALA A 232 -0.72 -14.05 14.05
N ALA A 233 -0.63 -12.73 14.12
CA ALA A 233 0.29 -12.03 15.01
C ALA A 233 -0.02 -12.29 16.49
N GLY A 234 -1.31 -12.37 16.86
CA GLY A 234 -1.72 -12.71 18.22
C GLY A 234 -1.34 -14.12 18.65
N GLU A 235 -1.28 -15.04 17.70
CA GLU A 235 -0.83 -16.43 17.92
C GLU A 235 0.70 -16.57 17.85
N ASP A 236 1.42 -15.52 17.49
CA ASP A 236 2.82 -15.55 17.03
C ASP A 236 3.07 -16.67 16.00
N ALA A 237 2.14 -16.78 15.04
CA ALA A 237 2.13 -17.88 14.09
C ALA A 237 3.32 -17.85 13.14
N GLU A 238 3.76 -19.04 12.73
CA GLU A 238 4.78 -19.26 11.70
C GLU A 238 4.18 -19.96 10.49
N GLU A 239 4.77 -19.75 9.32
CA GLU A 239 4.38 -20.41 8.07
C GLU A 239 4.57 -21.93 8.18
N SER A 240 3.68 -22.67 7.51
CA SER A 240 3.64 -24.13 7.57
C SER A 240 4.96 -24.82 7.17
N TRP A 241 5.73 -24.21 6.27
CA TRP A 241 6.99 -24.75 5.74
C TRP A 241 8.24 -24.37 6.56
N TRP A 242 8.15 -23.36 7.43
CA TRP A 242 9.32 -22.80 8.14
C TRP A 242 9.95 -23.78 9.14
N PRO A 243 9.17 -24.57 9.93
CA PRO A 243 9.74 -25.57 10.83
C PRO A 243 10.60 -26.62 10.12
N ASP A 244 10.22 -27.02 8.91
CA ASP A 244 10.88 -28.09 8.14
C ASP A 244 12.27 -27.69 7.62
N VAL A 245 12.53 -26.39 7.44
CA VAL A 245 13.81 -25.88 6.92
C VAL A 245 14.81 -25.47 8.01
N ARG A 246 14.40 -25.41 9.28
CA ARG A 246 15.30 -25.06 10.40
C ARG A 246 16.40 -26.09 10.62
N ALA A 247 16.11 -27.37 10.37
CA ALA A 247 17.04 -28.46 10.58
C ALA A 247 17.17 -29.31 9.32
N THR A 248 18.38 -29.42 8.77
CA THR A 248 18.65 -30.39 7.72
C THR A 248 18.53 -31.81 8.29
N PRO A 249 17.66 -32.68 7.75
CA PRO A 249 17.55 -34.06 8.20
C PRO A 249 18.90 -34.78 8.16
N ASP A 250 19.21 -35.60 9.17
CA ASP A 250 20.52 -36.25 9.30
C ASP A 250 20.90 -37.08 8.08
N VAL A 251 19.92 -37.75 7.45
CA VAL A 251 20.14 -38.51 6.20
C VAL A 251 20.62 -37.61 5.04
N ILE A 252 20.10 -36.39 4.94
CA ILE A 252 20.53 -35.42 3.93
C ILE A 252 21.90 -34.87 4.31
N ARG A 253 22.14 -34.57 5.59
CA ARG A 253 23.44 -34.13 6.10
C ARG A 253 24.54 -35.15 5.79
N GLU A 254 24.27 -36.43 6.00
CA GLU A 254 25.21 -37.52 5.70
C GLU A 254 25.51 -37.61 4.20
N ARG A 255 24.47 -37.55 3.35
CA ARG A 255 24.64 -37.57 1.88
C ARG A 255 25.43 -36.39 1.34
N LEU A 256 25.33 -35.23 1.99
CA LEU A 256 26.04 -34.00 1.60
C LEU A 256 27.43 -33.88 2.24
N ARG A 257 27.82 -34.79 3.15
CA ARG A 257 29.21 -34.82 3.66
C ARG A 257 30.15 -35.09 2.50
N ARG A 258 30.98 -34.10 2.17
CA ARG A 258 32.20 -34.33 1.39
C ARG A 258 33.31 -34.69 2.36
N ASP A 259 34.01 -35.78 2.09
CA ASP A 259 35.32 -36.03 2.68
C ASP A 259 36.25 -34.88 2.28
N ARG A 260 36.45 -33.92 3.20
CA ARG A 260 37.52 -32.94 3.03
C ARG A 260 38.83 -33.72 3.17
N PRO A 261 39.72 -33.73 2.15
CA PRO A 261 41.05 -34.30 2.34
C PRO A 261 41.72 -33.55 3.50
N LYS A 262 42.25 -34.31 4.46
CA LYS A 262 43.04 -33.76 5.56
C LYS A 262 44.19 -32.95 4.95
N ARG A 263 44.28 -31.66 5.30
CA ARG A 263 45.47 -30.84 5.01
C ARG A 263 46.66 -31.35 5.81
#